data_AF-A0A962W2N4-F1
#
_entry.id   AF-A0A962W2N4-F1
#
_cell.length_a   1.000
_cell.length_b   1.000
_cell.length_c   1.000
_cell.angle_alpha   90.00
_cell.angle_beta   90.00
_cell.angle_gamma   90.00
#
_symmetry.space_group_name_H-M   'P 1'
#
loop_
_entity.id
_entity.type
_entity.pdbx_description
1 polymer ?
#
loop_
_entity_poly.entity_id
_entity_poly.type
_entity_poly.pdbx_seq_one_letter_code
_entity_poly.pdbx_strand_id
1 'polypeptide(L)'
;LITRYLEHTFSYQELLQGHGFGARREQMLDAFAGLLVELHLAGCFWGDCSLANVLYRYDAETIEPIMVDAETSVLRESLSDGQREEDLEIMIMNVAGGMADIAAAHDLSIDQADLMLGEDIAERYRNLWRELTGTLLIAPEEGFKITDKIQRLNELGFDVDEVDLIPADGGRRLRMKVKVGGRNFHSAKLHRLTGVEALERQARQVLSDLHYYQCLVGARTTTGKEVAAVQWRVGIFEPMLERLRAMADIQDPIQAYCAVLHHRYLKSCESGRDVGTETAFQDWLAVGRPDYARAAENRRPAGMPTV
;
A
#
# COMPACT_ATOMS: atom_id res chain seq x y z
N LEU A 1 -21.80 -19.19 -7.80
CA LEU A 1 -20.97 -18.03 -7.45
C LEU A 1 -21.16 -17.76 -5.97
N ILE A 2 -20.17 -18.07 -5.13
CA ILE A 2 -20.14 -17.63 -3.74
C ILE A 2 -19.35 -16.32 -3.78
N THR A 3 -20.04 -15.19 -3.82
CA THR A 3 -19.40 -13.88 -3.68
C THR A 3 -19.06 -13.69 -2.21
N ARG A 4 -17.77 -13.81 -1.87
CA ARG A 4 -17.29 -13.43 -0.53
C ARG A 4 -17.40 -11.91 -0.43
N TYR A 5 -18.17 -11.43 0.54
CA TYR A 5 -18.19 -10.00 0.87
C TYR A 5 -16.78 -9.58 1.32
N LEU A 6 -16.27 -8.48 0.76
CA LEU A 6 -14.99 -7.90 1.17
C LEU A 6 -15.27 -6.79 2.16
N GLU A 7 -14.88 -7.00 3.41
CA GLU A 7 -15.07 -6.01 4.47
C GLU A 7 -14.13 -4.81 4.29
N HIS A 8 -14.65 -3.62 4.62
CA HIS A 8 -13.93 -2.35 4.62
C HIS A 8 -13.39 -1.89 3.26
N THR A 9 -13.98 -2.39 2.17
CA THR A 9 -13.66 -1.92 0.83
C THR A 9 -14.49 -0.72 0.42
N PHE A 10 -13.91 0.12 -0.43
CA PHE A 10 -14.56 1.26 -1.06
C PHE A 10 -14.31 1.25 -2.57
N SER A 11 -15.17 1.94 -3.31
CA SER A 11 -15.05 2.11 -4.76
C SER A 11 -14.19 3.33 -5.10
N TYR A 12 -13.70 3.38 -6.34
CA TYR A 12 -13.03 4.58 -6.85
C TYR A 12 -13.94 5.82 -6.79
N GLN A 13 -15.27 5.67 -6.95
CA GLN A 13 -16.21 6.78 -6.86
C GLN A 13 -16.20 7.45 -5.48
N GLU A 14 -16.05 6.69 -4.41
CA GLU A 14 -15.97 7.23 -3.05
C GLU A 14 -14.66 7.99 -2.81
N LEU A 15 -13.59 7.64 -3.52
CA LEU A 15 -12.37 8.46 -3.57
C LEU A 15 -12.56 9.75 -4.40
N LEU A 16 -13.38 9.69 -5.45
CA LEU A 16 -13.61 10.79 -6.38
C LEU A 16 -14.63 11.83 -5.89
N GLN A 17 -15.55 11.48 -4.98
CA GLN A 17 -16.57 12.39 -4.44
C GLN A 17 -16.04 13.44 -3.45
N GLY A 18 -14.77 13.38 -3.06
CA GLY A 18 -14.09 14.44 -2.31
C GLY A 18 -13.68 15.61 -3.21
N HIS A 19 -13.75 16.85 -2.72
CA HIS A 19 -13.27 18.01 -3.49
C HIS A 19 -11.78 17.84 -3.84
N GLY A 20 -11.51 17.53 -5.10
CA GLY A 20 -10.16 17.46 -5.68
C GLY A 20 -9.34 16.26 -5.23
N PHE A 21 -9.80 15.03 -5.48
CA PHE A 21 -8.99 13.79 -5.43
C PHE A 21 -8.18 13.51 -4.12
N GLY A 22 -8.35 14.32 -3.07
CA GLY A 22 -7.63 14.26 -1.80
C GLY A 22 -6.11 14.08 -1.90
N ALA A 23 -5.46 13.89 -0.76
CA ALA A 23 -4.05 13.49 -0.69
C ALA A 23 -3.81 12.03 -1.14
N ARG A 24 -4.86 11.27 -1.48
CA ARG A 24 -4.82 9.82 -1.75
C ARG A 24 -4.91 9.46 -3.22
N ARG A 25 -5.00 10.45 -4.12
CA ARG A 25 -4.99 10.25 -5.57
C ARG A 25 -3.90 9.33 -6.04
N GLU A 26 -2.68 9.77 -5.78
CA GLU A 26 -1.51 9.12 -6.30
C GLU A 26 -1.40 7.70 -5.75
N GLN A 27 -1.77 7.50 -4.48
CA GLN A 27 -1.80 6.17 -3.86
C GLN A 27 -2.77 5.22 -4.57
N MET A 28 -3.93 5.70 -5.03
CA MET A 28 -4.89 4.89 -5.79
C MET A 28 -4.34 4.54 -7.18
N LEU A 29 -3.72 5.50 -7.86
CA LEU A 29 -3.12 5.26 -9.19
C LEU A 29 -1.94 4.29 -9.11
N ASP A 30 -1.08 4.45 -8.10
CA ASP A 30 0.02 3.53 -7.82
C ASP A 30 -0.49 2.13 -7.49
N ALA A 31 -1.52 2.02 -6.64
CA ALA A 31 -2.16 0.75 -6.34
C ALA A 31 -2.72 0.09 -7.61
N PHE A 32 -3.45 0.82 -8.45
CA PHE A 32 -3.99 0.28 -9.70
C PHE A 32 -2.87 -0.23 -10.61
N ALA A 33 -1.86 0.60 -10.87
CA ALA A 33 -0.72 0.23 -11.71
C ALA A 33 0.00 -1.01 -11.16
N GLY A 34 0.17 -1.10 -9.84
CA GLY A 34 0.70 -2.25 -9.14
C GLY A 34 -0.07 -3.53 -9.39
N LEU A 35 -1.40 -3.49 -9.23
CA LEU A 35 -2.29 -4.62 -9.51
C LEU A 35 -2.09 -5.13 -10.94
N LEU A 36 -2.05 -4.23 -11.93
CA LEU A 36 -1.82 -4.61 -13.32
C LEU A 36 -0.45 -5.27 -13.54
N VAL A 37 0.61 -4.75 -12.91
CA VAL A 37 1.94 -5.36 -12.99
C VAL A 37 1.94 -6.75 -12.36
N GLU A 38 1.30 -6.93 -11.19
CA GLU A 38 1.18 -8.23 -10.53
C GLU A 38 0.44 -9.25 -11.41
N LEU A 39 -0.69 -8.86 -11.99
CA LEU A 39 -1.46 -9.71 -12.92
C LEU A 39 -0.63 -10.09 -14.14
N HIS A 40 0.03 -9.13 -14.78
CA HIS A 40 0.83 -9.37 -15.98
C HIS A 40 2.08 -10.21 -15.69
N LEU A 41 2.72 -10.04 -14.52
CA LEU A 41 3.82 -10.90 -14.05
C LEU A 41 3.35 -12.34 -13.80
N ALA A 42 2.11 -12.54 -13.37
CA ALA A 42 1.48 -13.85 -13.21
C ALA A 42 0.98 -14.45 -14.55
N GLY A 43 1.20 -13.78 -15.67
CA GLY A 43 0.74 -14.24 -16.99
C GLY A 43 -0.76 -14.02 -17.23
N CYS A 44 -1.42 -13.18 -16.44
CA CYS A 44 -2.85 -12.89 -16.54
C CYS A 44 -3.11 -11.67 -17.41
N PHE A 45 -3.77 -11.86 -18.55
CA PHE A 45 -4.37 -10.78 -19.35
C PHE A 45 -5.78 -10.54 -18.81
N TRP A 46 -6.15 -9.30 -18.49
CA TRP A 46 -7.44 -8.97 -17.88
C TRP A 46 -8.56 -8.89 -18.91
N GLY A 47 -8.38 -8.10 -19.98
CA GLY A 47 -9.30 -8.01 -21.12
C GLY A 47 -10.54 -7.14 -20.90
N ASP A 48 -10.82 -6.71 -19.66
CA ASP A 48 -11.85 -5.70 -19.34
C ASP A 48 -11.43 -4.89 -18.12
N CYS A 49 -10.20 -4.39 -18.16
CA CYS A 49 -9.63 -3.60 -17.09
C CYS A 49 -10.36 -2.27 -16.95
N SER A 50 -10.91 -1.97 -15.76
CA SER A 50 -11.62 -0.73 -15.48
C SER A 50 -11.58 -0.36 -13.99
N LEU A 51 -11.80 0.92 -13.66
CA LEU A 51 -11.93 1.36 -12.26
C LEU A 51 -13.13 0.72 -11.53
N ALA A 52 -14.19 0.42 -12.27
CA ALA A 52 -15.40 -0.19 -11.70
C ALA A 52 -15.19 -1.66 -11.30
N ASN A 53 -14.22 -2.33 -11.92
CA ASN A 53 -13.87 -3.72 -11.66
C ASN A 53 -12.81 -3.88 -10.55
N VAL A 54 -12.53 -2.81 -9.81
CA VAL A 54 -11.60 -2.78 -8.67
C VAL A 54 -12.28 -2.23 -7.42
N LEU A 55 -12.11 -2.96 -6.32
CA LEU A 55 -12.37 -2.45 -4.98
C LEU A 55 -11.05 -2.12 -4.29
N TYR A 56 -11.08 -1.11 -3.43
CA TYR A 56 -9.91 -0.64 -2.70
C TYR A 56 -10.11 -0.82 -1.20
N ARG A 57 -9.02 -1.04 -0.48
CA ARG A 57 -9.02 -1.03 0.98
C ARG A 57 -7.80 -0.27 1.49
N TYR A 58 -7.94 0.47 2.59
CA TYR A 58 -6.78 1.10 3.20
C TYR A 58 -5.86 0.05 3.81
N ASP A 59 -4.57 0.15 3.52
CA ASP A 59 -3.53 -0.71 4.08
C ASP A 59 -2.49 0.16 4.80
N ALA A 60 -2.80 0.54 6.04
CA ALA A 60 -2.01 1.52 6.78
C ALA A 60 -1.84 2.81 5.95
N GLU A 61 -0.61 3.21 5.63
CA GLU A 61 -0.33 4.41 4.83
C GLU A 61 -0.61 4.29 3.33
N THR A 62 -0.95 3.10 2.82
CA THR A 62 -1.23 2.86 1.39
C THR A 62 -2.64 2.36 1.12
N ILE A 63 -2.90 1.95 -0.12
CA ILE A 63 -4.16 1.38 -0.58
C ILE A 63 -3.86 0.01 -1.21
N GLU A 64 -4.59 -1.01 -0.78
CA GLU A 64 -4.61 -2.33 -1.41
C GLU A 64 -5.71 -2.37 -2.49
N PRO A 65 -5.36 -2.69 -3.75
CA PRO A 65 -6.31 -2.88 -4.83
C PRO A 65 -6.78 -4.35 -4.90
N ILE A 66 -8.06 -4.57 -5.15
CA ILE A 66 -8.66 -5.89 -5.27
C ILE A 66 -9.47 -5.97 -6.56
N MET A 67 -8.99 -6.78 -7.51
CA MET A 67 -9.73 -7.13 -8.71
C MET A 67 -10.98 -7.94 -8.33
N VAL A 68 -12.16 -7.45 -8.71
CA VAL A 68 -13.44 -8.14 -8.40
C VAL A 68 -14.08 -8.82 -9.61
N ASP A 69 -13.71 -8.40 -10.82
CA ASP A 69 -14.17 -9.02 -12.05
C ASP A 69 -13.00 -9.60 -12.84
N ALA A 70 -13.11 -10.89 -13.15
CA ALA A 70 -12.13 -11.69 -13.88
C ALA A 70 -12.76 -12.42 -15.08
N GLU A 71 -14.01 -12.09 -15.47
CA GLU A 71 -14.78 -12.86 -16.44
C GLU A 71 -14.06 -12.99 -17.79
N THR A 72 -13.45 -11.91 -18.25
CA THR A 72 -12.71 -11.84 -19.53
C THR A 72 -11.25 -12.22 -19.40
N SER A 73 -10.78 -12.55 -18.20
CA SER A 73 -9.36 -12.76 -17.93
C SER A 73 -8.84 -14.08 -18.49
N VAL A 74 -7.65 -14.04 -19.08
CA VAL A 74 -6.99 -15.19 -19.69
C VAL A 74 -5.61 -15.39 -19.06
N LEU A 75 -5.40 -16.55 -18.45
CA LEU A 75 -4.10 -16.97 -17.93
C LEU A 75 -3.25 -17.62 -19.03
N ARG A 76 -1.98 -17.22 -19.08
CA ARG A 76 -0.94 -17.76 -19.96
C ARG A 76 0.31 -18.06 -19.14
N GLU A 77 1.24 -18.80 -19.73
CA GLU A 77 2.56 -19.03 -19.09
C GLU A 77 3.32 -17.72 -18.90
N SER A 78 3.25 -16.83 -19.89
CA SER A 78 3.71 -15.45 -19.80
C SER A 78 2.94 -14.60 -20.81
N LEU A 79 2.81 -13.31 -20.53
CA LEU A 79 2.29 -12.34 -21.50
C LEU A 79 3.42 -11.79 -22.37
N SER A 80 3.14 -11.60 -23.65
CA SER A 80 4.01 -10.84 -24.54
C SER A 80 3.87 -9.33 -24.29
N ASP A 81 4.85 -8.55 -24.75
CA ASP A 81 4.78 -7.08 -24.67
C ASP A 81 3.52 -6.53 -25.37
N GLY A 82 3.15 -7.10 -26.51
CA GLY A 82 1.94 -6.70 -27.24
C GLY A 82 0.65 -6.99 -26.49
N GLN A 83 0.57 -8.14 -25.80
CA GLN A 83 -0.61 -8.47 -24.97
C GLN A 83 -0.75 -7.55 -23.77
N ARG A 84 0.36 -7.16 -23.14
CA ARG A 84 0.34 -6.21 -22.03
C ARG A 84 -0.09 -4.84 -22.49
N GLU A 85 0.42 -4.37 -23.63
CA GLU A 85 0.04 -3.07 -24.18
C GLU A 85 -1.43 -3.04 -24.64
N GLU A 86 -1.94 -4.12 -25.23
CA GLU A 86 -3.36 -4.27 -25.57
C GLU A 86 -4.25 -4.13 -24.32
N ASP A 87 -3.87 -4.73 -23.19
CA ASP A 87 -4.63 -4.61 -21.94
C ASP A 87 -4.59 -3.17 -21.36
N LEU A 88 -3.48 -2.45 -21.56
CA LEU A 88 -3.38 -1.03 -21.20
C LEU A 88 -4.26 -0.16 -22.10
N GLU A 89 -4.32 -0.42 -23.40
CA GLU A 89 -5.19 0.32 -24.32
C GLU A 89 -6.67 0.15 -23.96
N ILE A 90 -7.08 -1.08 -23.63
CA ILE A 90 -8.42 -1.39 -23.12
C ILE A 90 -8.69 -0.60 -21.83
N MET A 91 -7.75 -0.66 -20.87
CA MET A 91 -7.86 0.08 -19.61
C MET A 91 -8.02 1.58 -19.84
N ILE A 92 -7.18 2.20 -20.68
CA ILE A 92 -7.23 3.64 -20.95
C ILE A 92 -8.61 4.04 -21.46
N MET A 93 -9.17 3.29 -22.43
CA MET A 93 -10.52 3.56 -22.96
C MET A 93 -11.61 3.40 -21.89
N ASN A 94 -11.55 2.32 -21.12
CA ASN A 94 -12.53 2.02 -20.07
C ASN A 94 -12.50 3.05 -18.93
N VAL A 95 -11.31 3.48 -18.51
CA VAL A 95 -11.14 4.51 -17.48
C VAL A 95 -11.66 5.86 -17.98
N ALA A 96 -11.34 6.25 -19.21
CA ALA A 96 -11.87 7.47 -19.80
C ALA A 96 -13.42 7.46 -19.87
N GLY A 97 -14.01 6.33 -20.26
CA GLY A 97 -15.46 6.12 -20.22
C GLY A 97 -16.05 6.29 -18.81
N GLY A 98 -15.47 5.63 -17.81
CA GLY A 98 -15.91 5.75 -16.42
C GLY A 98 -15.81 7.18 -15.86
N MET A 99 -14.76 7.92 -16.24
CA MET A 99 -14.60 9.33 -15.86
C MET A 99 -15.64 10.23 -16.54
N ALA A 100 -15.99 9.97 -17.80
CA ALA A 100 -17.07 10.68 -18.48
C ALA A 100 -18.44 10.42 -17.83
N ASP A 101 -18.72 9.18 -17.43
CA ASP A 101 -19.96 8.83 -16.74
C ASP A 101 -20.09 9.54 -15.39
N ILE A 102 -18.99 9.66 -14.64
CA ILE A 102 -18.95 10.41 -13.38
C ILE A 102 -19.23 11.89 -13.63
N ALA A 103 -18.58 12.49 -14.64
CA ALA A 103 -18.83 13.90 -14.96
C ALA A 103 -20.30 14.14 -15.31
N ALA A 104 -20.90 13.26 -16.12
CA ALA A 104 -22.32 13.33 -16.46
C ALA A 104 -23.23 13.17 -15.23
N ALA A 105 -22.92 12.26 -14.32
CA ALA A 105 -23.70 12.04 -13.09
C ALA A 105 -23.65 13.24 -12.12
N HIS A 106 -22.58 14.04 -12.18
CA HIS A 106 -22.38 15.22 -11.34
C HIS A 106 -22.67 16.56 -12.06
N ASP A 107 -23.26 16.53 -13.26
CA ASP A 107 -23.52 17.72 -14.09
C ASP A 107 -22.26 18.58 -14.34
N LEU A 108 -21.10 17.91 -14.40
CA LEU A 108 -19.80 18.51 -14.74
C LEU A 108 -19.58 18.46 -16.25
N SER A 109 -18.81 19.41 -16.78
CA SER A 109 -18.46 19.38 -18.20
C SER A 109 -17.43 18.28 -18.48
N ILE A 110 -17.37 17.81 -19.74
CA ILE A 110 -16.33 16.86 -20.19
C ILE A 110 -14.92 17.45 -19.98
N ASP A 111 -14.76 18.77 -20.10
CA ASP A 111 -13.48 19.45 -19.84
C ASP A 111 -13.06 19.38 -18.36
N GLN A 112 -13.98 19.09 -17.45
CA GLN A 112 -13.72 18.84 -16.03
C GLN A 112 -13.52 17.35 -15.72
N ALA A 113 -13.86 16.47 -16.66
CA ALA A 113 -13.60 15.04 -16.53
C ALA A 113 -12.11 14.78 -16.78
N ASP A 114 -11.48 14.06 -15.87
CA ASP A 114 -10.08 13.67 -16.02
C ASP A 114 -9.95 12.45 -16.93
N LEU A 115 -10.16 12.66 -18.23
CA LEU A 115 -10.10 11.59 -19.23
C LEU A 115 -8.69 11.02 -19.41
N MET A 116 -7.65 11.73 -18.94
CA MET A 116 -6.25 11.33 -19.03
C MET A 116 -5.83 10.40 -17.90
N LEU A 117 -6.69 10.17 -16.91
CA LEU A 117 -6.40 9.31 -15.76
C LEU A 117 -5.90 7.91 -16.15
N GLY A 118 -6.43 7.35 -17.24
CA GLY A 118 -5.98 6.07 -17.77
C GLY A 118 -4.53 6.12 -18.28
N GLU A 119 -4.13 7.23 -18.91
CA GLU A 119 -2.75 7.42 -19.35
C GLU A 119 -1.78 7.57 -18.17
N ASP A 120 -2.17 8.28 -17.11
CA ASP A 120 -1.39 8.38 -15.86
C ASP A 120 -1.12 6.99 -15.27
N ILE A 121 -2.15 6.13 -15.20
CA ILE A 121 -2.02 4.74 -14.72
C ILE A 121 -1.09 3.95 -15.64
N ALA A 122 -1.24 4.09 -16.96
CA ALA A 122 -0.41 3.39 -17.94
C ALA A 122 1.07 3.82 -17.85
N GLU A 123 1.37 5.10 -17.60
CA GLU A 123 2.74 5.57 -17.38
C GLU A 123 3.34 4.95 -16.12
N ARG A 124 2.61 4.98 -14.98
CA ARG A 124 3.02 4.36 -13.72
C ARG A 124 3.29 2.86 -13.90
N TYR A 125 2.39 2.16 -14.60
CA TYR A 125 2.55 0.76 -14.96
C TYR A 125 3.84 0.51 -15.75
N ARG A 126 4.08 1.28 -16.83
CA ARG A 126 5.26 1.09 -17.70
C ARG A 126 6.55 1.36 -16.93
N ASN A 127 6.56 2.37 -16.06
CA ASN A 127 7.71 2.70 -15.22
C ASN A 127 8.01 1.59 -14.22
N LEU A 128 6.99 1.11 -13.50
CA LEU A 128 7.13 0.01 -12.57
C LEU A 128 7.59 -1.26 -13.29
N TRP A 129 6.91 -1.66 -14.36
CA TRP A 129 7.26 -2.86 -15.13
C TRP A 129 8.73 -2.85 -15.54
N ARG A 130 9.23 -1.72 -16.07
CA ARG A 130 10.63 -1.56 -16.46
C ARG A 130 11.59 -1.74 -15.29
N GLU A 131 11.27 -1.19 -14.12
CA GLU A 131 12.10 -1.38 -12.93
C GLU A 131 12.10 -2.84 -12.47
N LEU A 132 10.98 -3.56 -12.58
CA LEU A 132 10.88 -4.95 -12.09
C LEU A 132 11.47 -5.98 -13.03
N THR A 133 11.16 -5.88 -14.32
CA THR A 133 11.66 -6.84 -15.31
C THR A 133 13.03 -6.45 -15.85
N GLY A 134 13.47 -5.21 -15.61
CA GLY A 134 14.78 -4.71 -16.02
C GLY A 134 15.93 -5.43 -15.33
N THR A 135 16.85 -5.99 -16.12
CA THR A 135 18.08 -6.59 -15.60
C THR A 135 19.09 -5.51 -15.23
N LEU A 136 19.41 -5.41 -13.93
CA LEU A 136 20.46 -4.51 -13.45
C LEU A 136 21.74 -5.31 -13.19
N LEU A 137 22.78 -5.03 -13.99
CA LEU A 137 24.14 -5.53 -13.76
C LEU A 137 24.93 -4.51 -12.95
N ILE A 138 25.52 -4.96 -11.85
CA ILE A 138 26.22 -4.16 -10.86
C ILE A 138 27.70 -4.55 -10.88
N ALA A 139 28.58 -3.60 -11.21
CA ALA A 139 30.01 -3.80 -11.06
C ALA A 139 30.45 -3.66 -9.58
N PRO A 140 31.65 -4.11 -9.18
CA PRO A 140 32.09 -4.13 -7.78
C PRO A 140 32.02 -2.77 -7.07
N GLU A 141 32.29 -1.69 -7.81
CA GLU A 141 32.26 -0.32 -7.29
C GLU A 141 30.89 0.38 -7.44
N GLU A 142 29.89 -0.32 -7.97
CA GLU A 142 28.57 0.24 -8.29
C GLU A 142 27.48 -0.23 -7.31
N GLY A 143 27.86 -0.63 -6.09
CA GLY A 143 26.91 -1.10 -5.06
C GLY A 143 25.78 -0.11 -4.76
N PHE A 144 26.02 1.19 -4.97
CA PHE A 144 25.00 2.25 -4.83
C PHE A 144 23.78 2.05 -5.74
N LYS A 145 23.95 1.36 -6.89
CA LYS A 145 22.84 1.08 -7.83
C LYS A 145 21.75 0.20 -7.22
N ILE A 146 22.07 -0.58 -6.19
CA ILE A 146 21.09 -1.36 -5.43
C ILE A 146 20.16 -0.41 -4.67
N THR A 147 20.74 0.49 -3.88
CA THR A 147 19.99 1.49 -3.09
C THR A 147 19.18 2.40 -3.99
N ASP A 148 19.77 2.86 -5.10
CA ASP A 148 19.12 3.71 -6.10
C ASP A 148 17.91 3.02 -6.74
N LYS A 149 18.03 1.72 -7.10
CA LYS A 149 16.89 0.94 -7.60
C LYS A 149 15.79 0.74 -6.55
N ILE A 150 16.15 0.45 -5.30
CA ILE A 150 15.18 0.34 -4.20
C ILE A 150 14.48 1.69 -3.98
N GLN A 151 15.23 2.80 -4.02
CA GLN A 151 14.67 4.13 -3.84
C GLN A 151 13.68 4.48 -4.96
N ARG A 152 14.02 4.22 -6.23
CA ARG A 152 13.09 4.43 -7.35
C ARG A 152 11.80 3.62 -7.20
N LEU A 153 11.89 2.38 -6.71
CA LEU A 153 10.69 1.56 -6.44
C LEU A 153 9.84 2.16 -5.31
N ASN A 154 10.47 2.63 -4.23
CA ASN A 154 9.75 3.33 -3.16
C ASN A 154 9.14 4.66 -3.64
N GLU A 155 9.81 5.40 -4.51
CA GLU A 155 9.31 6.65 -5.13
C GLU A 155 8.11 6.39 -6.05
N LEU A 156 8.04 5.22 -6.67
CA LEU A 156 6.88 4.73 -7.40
C LEU A 156 5.76 4.18 -6.48
N GLY A 157 5.93 4.23 -5.15
CA GLY A 157 4.94 3.76 -4.18
C GLY A 157 5.05 2.27 -3.82
N PHE A 158 6.09 1.58 -4.27
CA PHE A 158 6.26 0.14 -4.11
C PHE A 158 7.27 -0.23 -3.03
N ASP A 159 6.89 -1.17 -2.17
CA ASP A 159 7.79 -1.75 -1.17
C ASP A 159 8.56 -2.94 -1.77
N VAL A 160 9.88 -2.91 -1.64
CA VAL A 160 10.75 -4.02 -2.02
C VAL A 160 10.80 -5.06 -0.91
N ASP A 161 10.25 -6.26 -1.18
CA ASP A 161 10.22 -7.38 -0.23
C ASP A 161 11.55 -8.12 -0.18
N GLU A 162 12.11 -8.43 -1.35
CA GLU A 162 13.34 -9.24 -1.47
C GLU A 162 14.22 -8.75 -2.63
N VAL A 163 15.54 -8.81 -2.40
CA VAL A 163 16.56 -8.51 -3.40
C VAL A 163 17.48 -9.71 -3.56
N ASP A 164 17.44 -10.33 -4.72
CA ASP A 164 18.33 -11.43 -5.10
C ASP A 164 19.53 -10.90 -5.89
N LEU A 165 20.75 -11.13 -5.38
CA LEU A 165 22.01 -10.77 -6.05
C LEU A 165 22.69 -12.03 -6.57
N ILE A 166 22.65 -12.22 -7.89
CA ILE A 166 23.17 -13.42 -8.55
C ILE A 166 24.51 -13.08 -9.23
N PRO A 167 25.61 -13.79 -8.95
CA PRO A 167 26.86 -13.61 -9.68
C PRO A 167 26.66 -13.73 -11.20
N ALA A 168 27.20 -12.76 -11.93
CA ALA A 168 27.20 -12.68 -13.39
C ALA A 168 28.64 -12.47 -13.89
N ASP A 169 28.86 -12.69 -15.19
CA ASP A 169 30.14 -12.46 -15.86
C ASP A 169 31.33 -13.10 -15.13
N GLY A 170 31.20 -14.39 -14.77
CA GLY A 170 32.26 -15.13 -14.07
C GLY A 170 32.51 -14.68 -12.62
N GLY A 171 31.55 -14.00 -12.00
CA GLY A 171 31.62 -13.51 -10.61
C GLY A 171 32.13 -12.07 -10.48
N ARG A 172 32.41 -11.38 -11.60
CA ARG A 172 32.89 -10.00 -11.59
C ARG A 172 31.77 -8.97 -11.45
N ARG A 173 30.53 -9.35 -11.74
CA ARG A 173 29.34 -8.50 -11.60
C ARG A 173 28.24 -9.23 -10.83
N LEU A 174 27.31 -8.47 -10.27
CA LEU A 174 26.09 -8.99 -9.67
C LEU A 174 24.90 -8.62 -10.55
N ARG A 175 24.02 -9.58 -10.81
CA ARG A 175 22.71 -9.36 -11.42
C ARG A 175 21.69 -9.24 -10.30
N MET A 176 21.04 -8.09 -10.20
CA MET A 176 19.99 -7.86 -9.22
C MET A 176 18.64 -8.24 -9.81
N LYS A 177 17.89 -9.06 -9.08
CA LYS A 177 16.47 -9.29 -9.27
C LYS A 177 15.72 -8.77 -8.04
N VAL A 178 14.60 -8.11 -8.28
CA VAL A 178 13.75 -7.57 -7.21
C VAL A 178 12.43 -8.31 -7.24
N LYS A 179 11.93 -8.67 -6.07
CA LYS A 179 10.54 -9.08 -5.88
C LYS A 179 9.80 -7.96 -5.19
N VAL A 180 8.73 -7.51 -5.81
CA VAL A 180 7.78 -6.56 -5.23
C VAL A 180 6.57 -7.36 -4.85
N GLY A 181 6.08 -7.12 -3.64
CA GLY A 181 4.74 -7.44 -3.19
C GLY A 181 4.17 -8.78 -3.62
N GLY A 182 4.26 -9.76 -2.74
CA GLY A 182 3.20 -10.76 -2.64
C GLY A 182 3.42 -11.74 -1.50
N ARG A 183 2.43 -12.08 -0.67
CA ARG A 183 1.19 -11.45 -0.17
C ARG A 183 0.97 -12.27 1.11
N ASN A 184 0.89 -11.63 2.28
CA ASN A 184 0.60 -12.25 3.58
C ASN A 184 1.79 -12.76 4.44
N PHE A 185 3.05 -12.35 4.26
CA PHE A 185 4.09 -12.78 5.22
C PHE A 185 3.83 -12.20 6.61
N HIS A 186 3.70 -10.88 6.68
CA HIS A 186 3.37 -10.19 7.92
C HIS A 186 1.95 -10.52 8.34
N SER A 187 0.99 -10.57 7.41
CA SER A 187 -0.39 -10.93 7.74
C SER A 187 -0.50 -12.34 8.34
N ALA A 188 0.14 -13.36 7.74
CA ALA A 188 0.13 -14.72 8.28
C ALA A 188 0.87 -14.82 9.62
N LYS A 189 1.96 -14.06 9.80
CA LYS A 189 2.67 -13.99 11.07
C LYS A 189 1.81 -13.34 12.16
N LEU A 190 1.17 -12.21 11.88
CA LEU A 190 0.28 -11.53 12.81
C LEU A 190 -0.94 -12.41 13.15
N HIS A 191 -1.55 -13.03 12.15
CA HIS A 191 -2.68 -13.94 12.33
C HIS A 191 -2.30 -15.13 13.22
N ARG A 192 -1.14 -15.75 13.03
CA ARG A 192 -0.67 -16.83 13.91
C ARG A 192 -0.46 -16.40 15.36
N LEU A 193 -0.02 -15.15 15.58
CA LEU A 193 0.23 -14.60 16.92
C LEU A 193 -1.04 -14.14 17.62
N THR A 194 -2.03 -13.64 16.87
CA THR A 194 -3.16 -12.88 17.43
C THR A 194 -4.54 -13.37 17.01
N GLY A 195 -4.64 -14.19 15.96
CA GLY A 195 -5.90 -14.57 15.31
C GLY A 195 -6.52 -13.46 14.46
N VAL A 196 -5.93 -12.27 14.42
CA VAL A 196 -6.47 -11.12 13.68
C VAL A 196 -6.08 -11.19 12.20
N GLU A 197 -7.06 -10.97 11.33
CA GLU A 197 -6.82 -10.75 9.91
C GLU A 197 -6.49 -9.27 9.67
N ALA A 198 -5.43 -9.02 8.90
CA ALA A 198 -4.98 -7.68 8.53
C ALA A 198 -4.33 -7.74 7.15
N LEU A 199 -4.31 -6.61 6.45
CA LEU A 199 -3.50 -6.45 5.25
C LEU A 199 -2.00 -6.44 5.56
N GLU A 200 -1.17 -6.54 4.53
CA GLU A 200 0.27 -6.78 4.70
C GLU A 200 0.96 -5.60 5.38
N ARG A 201 0.68 -4.34 5.00
CA ARG A 201 1.31 -3.18 5.65
C ARG A 201 0.74 -2.89 7.02
N GLN A 202 -0.57 -3.06 7.21
CA GLN A 202 -1.19 -3.06 8.54
C GLN A 202 -0.48 -4.05 9.45
N ALA A 203 -0.30 -5.30 9.00
CA ALA A 203 0.36 -6.32 9.77
C ALA A 203 1.82 -6.01 10.05
N ARG A 204 2.55 -5.45 9.08
CA ARG A 204 3.94 -5.00 9.26
C ARG A 204 4.05 -3.91 10.34
N GLN A 205 3.16 -2.93 10.33
CA GLN A 205 3.16 -1.84 11.31
C GLN A 205 2.79 -2.34 12.71
N VAL A 206 1.78 -3.21 12.82
CA VAL A 206 1.38 -3.85 14.08
C VAL A 206 2.51 -4.72 14.64
N LEU A 207 3.18 -5.51 13.80
CA LEU A 207 4.33 -6.32 14.21
C LEU A 207 5.54 -5.48 14.62
N SER A 208 5.69 -4.27 14.06
CA SER A 208 6.71 -3.31 14.48
C SER A 208 6.43 -2.78 15.89
N ASP A 209 5.16 -2.55 16.25
CA ASP A 209 4.77 -2.20 17.62
C ASP A 209 5.07 -3.33 18.62
N LEU A 210 4.78 -4.58 18.26
CA LEU A 210 5.20 -5.75 19.04
C LEU A 210 6.73 -5.79 19.21
N HIS A 211 7.48 -5.55 18.14
CA HIS A 211 8.95 -5.55 18.21
C HIS A 211 9.47 -4.45 19.14
N TYR A 212 8.89 -3.25 19.08
CA TYR A 212 9.19 -2.15 19.99
C TYR A 212 8.93 -2.55 21.46
N TYR A 213 7.79 -3.18 21.74
CA TYR A 213 7.48 -3.68 23.08
C TYR A 213 8.49 -4.74 23.56
N GLN A 214 8.88 -5.70 22.70
CA GLN A 214 9.89 -6.70 23.03
C GLN A 214 11.23 -6.06 23.43
N CYS A 215 11.63 -4.99 22.74
CA CYS A 215 12.82 -4.22 23.07
C CYS A 215 12.67 -3.51 24.43
N LEU A 216 11.51 -2.89 24.69
CA LEU A 216 11.22 -2.17 25.94
C LEU A 216 11.30 -3.08 27.17
N VAL A 217 10.78 -4.30 27.08
CA VAL A 217 10.83 -5.29 28.19
C VAL A 217 12.11 -6.11 28.23
N GLY A 218 13.07 -5.84 27.34
CA GLY A 218 14.35 -6.53 27.30
C GLY A 218 14.28 -8.01 26.88
N ALA A 219 13.28 -8.40 26.08
CA ALA A 219 13.09 -9.77 25.61
C ALA A 219 14.16 -10.18 24.57
N ARG A 220 15.24 -10.81 25.04
CA ARG A 220 16.38 -11.21 24.19
C ARG A 220 16.34 -12.65 23.71
N THR A 221 15.77 -13.57 24.51
CA THR A 221 15.68 -15.00 24.17
C THR A 221 14.43 -15.30 23.35
N THR A 222 14.42 -16.42 22.63
CA THR A 222 13.23 -16.88 21.87
C THR A 222 12.00 -16.99 22.79
N THR A 223 12.13 -17.71 23.91
CA THR A 223 11.05 -17.84 24.90
C THR A 223 10.64 -16.50 25.48
N GLY A 224 11.59 -15.60 25.75
CA GLY A 224 11.30 -14.25 26.23
C GLY A 224 10.48 -13.44 25.22
N LYS A 225 10.78 -13.55 23.93
CA LYS A 225 10.03 -12.88 22.84
C LYS A 225 8.62 -13.42 22.70
N GLU A 226 8.42 -14.73 22.85
CA GLU A 226 7.11 -15.37 22.83
C GLU A 226 6.26 -14.91 24.03
N VAL A 227 6.82 -14.90 25.24
CA VAL A 227 6.15 -14.37 26.43
C VAL A 227 5.79 -12.90 26.27
N ALA A 228 6.73 -12.08 25.78
CA ALA A 228 6.48 -10.67 25.51
C ALA A 228 5.40 -10.46 24.45
N ALA A 229 5.29 -11.34 23.44
CA ALA A 229 4.23 -11.27 22.45
C ALA A 229 2.84 -11.52 23.07
N VAL A 230 2.71 -12.50 23.96
CA VAL A 230 1.45 -12.74 24.69
C VAL A 230 1.11 -11.55 25.60
N GLN A 231 2.10 -11.02 26.33
CA GLN A 231 1.91 -9.86 27.20
C GLN A 231 1.48 -8.61 26.43
N TRP A 232 2.14 -8.31 25.31
CA TRP A 232 1.76 -7.21 24.42
C TRP A 232 0.35 -7.40 23.87
N ARG A 233 0.03 -8.62 23.43
CA ARG A 233 -1.28 -8.93 22.86
C ARG A 233 -2.40 -8.64 23.85
N VAL A 234 -2.31 -9.22 25.05
CA VAL A 234 -3.33 -9.12 26.10
C VAL A 234 -3.35 -7.75 26.78
N GLY A 235 -2.18 -7.11 26.92
CA GLY A 235 -2.06 -5.87 27.69
C GLY A 235 -2.23 -4.59 26.88
N ILE A 236 -1.98 -4.63 25.56
CA ILE A 236 -1.92 -3.44 24.70
C ILE A 236 -2.80 -3.61 23.47
N PHE A 237 -2.53 -4.63 22.65
CA PHE A 237 -3.13 -4.76 21.33
C PHE A 237 -4.63 -5.07 21.37
N GLU A 238 -5.03 -6.18 22.02
CA GLU A 238 -6.44 -6.59 22.11
C GLU A 238 -7.31 -5.52 22.83
N PRO A 239 -6.91 -4.97 23.99
CA PRO A 239 -7.71 -3.95 24.66
C PRO A 239 -7.88 -2.67 23.83
N MET A 240 -6.84 -2.22 23.11
CA MET A 240 -6.96 -1.05 22.25
C MET A 240 -7.87 -1.33 21.04
N LEU A 241 -7.74 -2.52 20.45
CA LEU A 241 -8.55 -2.93 19.31
C LEU A 241 -10.05 -3.07 19.69
N GLU A 242 -10.35 -3.57 20.88
CA GLU A 242 -11.71 -3.62 21.42
C GLU A 242 -12.31 -2.22 21.60
N ARG A 243 -11.52 -1.25 22.11
CA ARG A 243 -11.96 0.15 22.23
C ARG A 243 -12.27 0.76 20.87
N LEU A 244 -11.45 0.48 19.87
CA LEU A 244 -11.66 0.95 18.49
C LEU A 244 -12.91 0.32 17.87
N ARG A 245 -13.13 -0.99 18.05
CA ARG A 245 -14.35 -1.71 17.61
C ARG A 245 -15.63 -1.15 18.21
N ALA A 246 -15.57 -0.64 19.44
CA ALA A 246 -16.73 -0.06 20.11
C ALA A 246 -17.15 1.31 19.57
N MET A 247 -16.34 1.94 18.71
CA MET A 247 -16.63 3.23 18.10
C MET A 247 -17.44 3.05 16.82
N ALA A 248 -18.67 3.56 16.79
CA ALA A 248 -19.61 3.36 15.67
C ALA A 248 -19.15 3.96 14.33
N ASP A 249 -18.24 4.94 14.36
CA ASP A 249 -17.67 5.60 13.19
C ASP A 249 -16.34 5.00 12.72
N ILE A 250 -15.79 4.01 13.44
CA ILE A 250 -14.63 3.25 13.00
C ILE A 250 -15.09 2.03 12.23
N GLN A 251 -14.94 2.09 10.91
CA GLN A 251 -15.26 0.97 10.02
C GLN A 251 -14.22 -0.15 10.15
N ASP A 252 -12.93 0.18 9.99
CA ASP A 252 -11.82 -0.77 10.10
C ASP A 252 -11.01 -0.50 11.40
N PRO A 253 -11.16 -1.31 12.45
CA PRO A 253 -10.44 -1.15 13.71
C PRO A 253 -8.92 -1.35 13.59
N ILE A 254 -8.46 -2.16 12.65
CA ILE A 254 -7.02 -2.39 12.44
C ILE A 254 -6.40 -1.20 11.76
N GLN A 255 -7.05 -0.67 10.72
CA GLN A 255 -6.65 0.59 10.10
C GLN A 255 -6.62 1.73 11.13
N ALA A 256 -7.61 1.80 12.02
CA ALA A 256 -7.63 2.81 13.08
C ALA A 256 -6.49 2.61 14.10
N TYR A 257 -6.16 1.36 14.46
CA TYR A 257 -5.02 1.08 15.32
C TYR A 257 -3.69 1.52 14.67
N CYS A 258 -3.53 1.23 13.38
CA CYS A 258 -2.43 1.68 12.55
C CYS A 258 -2.30 3.22 12.53
N ALA A 259 -3.42 3.94 12.39
CA ALA A 259 -3.46 5.40 12.49
C ALA A 259 -3.04 5.92 13.88
N VAL A 260 -3.46 5.25 14.97
CA VAL A 260 -3.04 5.58 16.34
C VAL A 260 -1.52 5.37 16.52
N LEU A 261 -0.96 4.28 15.99
CA LEU A 261 0.49 4.03 16.03
C LEU A 261 1.26 5.10 15.24
N HIS A 262 0.75 5.51 14.09
CA HIS A 262 1.34 6.59 13.31
C HIS A 262 1.31 7.92 14.08
N HIS A 263 0.17 8.26 14.69
CA HIS A 263 0.03 9.45 15.52
C HIS A 263 0.99 9.44 16.72
N ARG A 264 1.15 8.29 17.38
CA ARG A 264 2.12 8.09 18.47
C ARG A 264 3.55 8.40 18.02
N TYR A 265 3.93 7.94 16.82
CA TYR A 265 5.23 8.25 16.24
C TYR A 265 5.42 9.76 16.04
N LEU A 266 4.45 10.44 15.40
CA LEU A 266 4.51 11.88 15.17
C LEU A 266 4.66 12.66 16.48
N LYS A 267 3.86 12.33 17.50
CA LYS A 267 3.94 12.97 18.83
C LYS A 267 5.26 12.69 19.56
N SER A 268 5.83 11.52 19.35
CA SER A 268 7.14 11.20 19.90
C SER A 268 8.25 12.02 19.24
N CYS A 269 8.18 12.21 17.92
CA CYS A 269 9.09 13.08 17.18
C CYS A 269 8.96 14.55 17.60
N GLU A 270 7.73 15.08 17.70
CA GLU A 270 7.46 16.46 18.13
C GLU A 270 7.99 16.75 19.54
N SER A 271 7.84 15.78 20.46
CA SER A 271 8.24 15.95 21.87
C SER A 271 9.70 15.55 22.15
N GLY A 272 10.40 14.96 21.17
CA GLY A 272 11.76 14.47 21.33
C GLY A 272 11.90 13.30 22.33
N ARG A 273 10.80 12.62 22.67
CA ARG A 273 10.75 11.49 23.61
C ARG A 273 9.60 10.55 23.28
N ASP A 274 9.71 9.30 23.72
CA ASP A 274 8.66 8.31 23.51
C ASP A 274 7.36 8.69 24.22
N VAL A 275 6.28 8.80 23.45
CA VAL A 275 4.91 8.98 23.95
C VAL A 275 4.24 7.61 24.05
N GLY A 276 3.65 7.32 25.21
CA GLY A 276 2.92 6.06 25.42
C GLY A 276 1.65 5.96 24.58
N THR A 277 1.23 4.73 24.27
CA THR A 277 0.05 4.46 23.41
C THR A 277 -1.23 5.11 23.93
N GLU A 278 -1.47 5.11 25.25
CA GLU A 278 -2.68 5.73 25.81
C GLU A 278 -2.70 7.25 25.58
N THR A 279 -1.59 7.92 25.86
CA THR A 279 -1.47 9.37 25.64
C THR A 279 -1.69 9.71 24.16
N ALA A 280 -1.07 8.95 23.25
CA ALA A 280 -1.24 9.14 21.82
C ALA A 280 -2.67 8.87 21.37
N PHE A 281 -3.34 7.85 21.91
CA PHE A 281 -4.73 7.55 21.60
C PHE A 281 -5.68 8.67 22.03
N GLN A 282 -5.52 9.22 23.23
CA GLN A 282 -6.35 10.33 23.70
C GLN A 282 -6.13 11.60 22.86
N ASP A 283 -4.89 11.90 22.50
CA ASP A 283 -4.57 13.01 21.59
C ASP A 283 -5.20 12.77 20.21
N TRP A 284 -5.04 11.58 19.64
CA TRP A 284 -5.64 11.19 18.36
C TRP A 284 -7.16 11.38 18.35
N LEU A 285 -7.86 11.02 19.43
CA LEU A 285 -9.28 11.31 19.58
C LEU A 285 -9.57 12.81 19.62
N ALA A 286 -8.78 13.57 20.39
CA ALA A 286 -8.97 15.02 20.57
C ALA A 286 -8.76 15.82 19.27
N VAL A 287 -7.81 15.43 18.42
CA VAL A 287 -7.54 16.09 17.14
C VAL A 287 -8.44 15.62 15.99
N GLY A 288 -9.49 14.85 16.30
CA GLY A 288 -10.49 14.42 15.32
C GLY A 288 -10.05 13.22 14.48
N ARG A 289 -9.25 12.33 15.07
CA ARG A 289 -8.90 11.01 14.52
C ARG A 289 -8.29 11.08 13.13
N PRO A 290 -7.20 11.85 12.95
CA PRO A 290 -6.56 11.97 11.66
C PRO A 290 -6.11 10.59 11.17
N ASP A 291 -6.44 10.32 9.91
CA ASP A 291 -5.86 9.21 9.16
C ASP A 291 -4.55 9.68 8.48
N TYR A 292 -3.86 8.79 7.75
CA TYR A 292 -2.57 9.08 7.11
C TYR A 292 -2.57 10.31 6.18
N ALA A 293 -3.71 10.62 5.56
CA ALA A 293 -3.85 11.72 4.61
C ALA A 293 -3.65 13.13 5.22
N ARG A 294 -4.08 13.35 6.48
CA ARG A 294 -3.92 14.67 7.14
C ARG A 294 -2.51 14.91 7.69
N ALA A 295 -1.71 13.86 7.85
CA ALA A 295 -0.34 13.98 8.32
C ALA A 295 0.62 14.51 7.23
N ALA A 296 0.33 14.23 5.94
CA ALA A 296 1.16 14.65 4.81
C ALA A 296 0.99 16.15 4.48
N GLU A 297 -0.20 16.73 4.64
CA GLU A 297 -0.41 18.19 4.45
C GLU A 297 0.40 19.03 5.45
N ASN A 298 0.66 18.49 6.64
CA ASN A 298 1.52 19.12 7.66
C ASN A 298 3.03 18.90 7.44
N ARG A 299 3.46 18.18 6.38
CA ARG A 299 4.88 17.98 6.06
C ARG A 299 5.53 19.13 5.30
N ARG A 300 4.85 20.25 5.04
CA ARG A 300 5.53 21.48 4.62
C ARG A 300 6.07 22.20 5.86
N PRO A 301 7.38 22.13 6.17
CA PRO A 301 7.95 23.07 7.12
C PRO A 301 7.73 24.48 6.58
N ALA A 302 7.17 25.35 7.40
CA ALA A 302 7.05 26.77 7.07
C ALA A 302 8.46 27.34 6.84
N GLY A 303 8.83 27.58 5.57
CA GLY A 303 10.00 28.39 5.22
C GLY A 303 11.10 27.75 4.37
N MET A 304 10.80 27.00 3.31
CA MET A 304 11.76 26.85 2.21
C MET A 304 11.21 27.43 0.88
N PRO A 305 12.02 28.20 0.14
CA PRO A 305 11.59 28.87 -1.08
C PRO A 305 11.46 27.87 -2.23
N THR A 306 10.47 28.11 -3.10
CA THR A 306 10.33 27.48 -4.42
C THR A 306 11.57 27.74 -5.26
N VAL A 307 12.17 26.66 -5.76
CA VAL A 307 13.02 26.65 -6.95
C VAL A 307 12.44 25.65 -7.92
#